data_AF-A0A836JRD8-F1
#
_entry.id   AF-A0A836JRD8-F1
#
_cell.length_a   1.000
_cell.length_b   1.000
_cell.length_c   1.000
_cell.angle_alpha   90.00
_cell.angle_beta   90.00
_cell.angle_gamma   90.00
#
_symmetry.space_group_name_H-M   'P 1'
#
loop_
_entity.id
_entity.type
_entity.pdbx_description
1 polymer ?
#
loop_
_entity_poly.entity_id
_entity_poly.type
_entity_poly.pdbx_seq_one_letter_code
_entity_poly.pdbx_strand_id
1 'polypeptide(L)'
;DCEHTRFYFDIPEKDDVDDDKLYEELHKFRERHYSAHRMMLAIQARLLLDTLEMYVVTCFGRILSNWLPSLNFSKFKGGISFDIVAFKKMYKVKSISAISQVCNLGKRILKKLRILKCI
;
A
#
# COMPACT_ATOMS: atom_id res chain seq x y z
N ASP A 1 -7.62 -17.33 13.62
CA ASP A 1 -6.24 -17.28 13.13
C ASP A 1 -6.21 -16.61 11.77
N CYS A 2 -5.88 -15.32 11.75
CA CYS A 2 -5.76 -14.55 10.52
C CYS A 2 -4.34 -14.74 9.98
N GLU A 3 -4.20 -15.57 8.94
CA GLU A 3 -2.94 -15.73 8.24
C GLU A 3 -2.40 -14.38 7.79
N HIS A 4 -1.19 -14.12 8.27
CA HIS A 4 -0.38 -12.95 8.00
C HIS A 4 0.06 -13.01 6.54
N THR A 5 -0.79 -12.59 5.59
CA THR A 5 -0.32 -12.22 4.24
C THR A 5 0.53 -10.97 4.37
N ARG A 6 1.79 -11.19 4.80
CA ARG A 6 2.86 -10.21 4.81
C ARG A 6 3.22 -10.00 3.34
N PHE A 7 2.75 -8.90 2.76
CA PHE A 7 3.21 -8.46 1.43
C PHE A 7 4.68 -8.10 1.56
N TYR A 8 5.57 -9.06 1.25
CA TYR A 8 6.96 -8.75 0.99
C TYR A 8 6.98 -7.95 -0.31
N PHE A 9 7.39 -6.68 -0.22
CA PHE A 9 7.93 -6.02 -1.39
C PHE A 9 9.24 -6.74 -1.67
N ASP A 10 9.28 -7.58 -2.71
CA ASP A 10 10.52 -8.17 -3.19
C ASP A 10 11.37 -7.01 -3.74
N ILE A 11 12.18 -6.43 -2.85
CA ILE A 11 13.24 -5.51 -3.22
C ILE A 11 14.29 -6.40 -3.89
N PRO A 12 14.63 -6.20 -5.17
CA PRO A 12 15.62 -7.03 -5.84
C PRO A 12 16.90 -7.01 -5.01
N GLU A 13 17.36 -8.19 -4.63
CA GLU A 13 18.63 -8.42 -3.92
C GLU A 13 19.72 -7.71 -4.73
N LYS A 14 20.17 -6.58 -4.21
CA LYS A 14 21.35 -5.90 -4.72
C LYS A 14 22.47 -6.38 -3.82
N ASP A 15 23.49 -6.98 -4.43
CA ASP A 15 24.57 -7.74 -3.77
C ASP A 15 25.44 -6.95 -2.74
N ASP A 16 25.05 -5.74 -2.33
CA ASP A 16 25.80 -4.86 -1.43
C ASP A 16 24.88 -3.86 -0.71
N VAL A 17 23.77 -4.32 -0.15
CA VAL A 17 22.94 -3.48 0.72
C VAL A 17 22.94 -4.07 2.12
N ASP A 18 23.54 -3.33 3.05
CA ASP A 18 23.50 -3.62 4.48
C ASP A 18 22.04 -3.61 4.98
N ASP A 19 21.58 -4.76 5.50
CA ASP A 19 20.21 -4.99 5.95
C ASP A 19 19.81 -4.05 7.09
N ASP A 20 20.73 -3.76 8.02
CA ASP A 20 20.46 -2.87 9.15
C ASP A 20 20.24 -1.44 8.66
N LYS A 21 21.09 -0.99 7.74
CA LYS A 21 20.94 0.32 7.09
C LYS A 21 19.66 0.42 6.29
N LEU A 22 19.28 -0.64 5.57
CA LEU A 22 18.03 -0.68 4.82
C LEU A 22 16.82 -0.60 5.75
N TYR A 23 16.84 -1.37 6.83
CA TYR A 23 15.79 -1.37 7.85
C TYR A 23 15.60 0.03 8.45
N GLU A 24 16.68 0.69 8.84
CA GLU A 24 16.65 2.04 9.38
C GLU A 24 16.05 3.07 8.41
N GLU A 25 16.44 3.03 7.13
CA GLU A 25 15.89 3.94 6.13
C GLU A 25 14.41 3.67 5.84
N LEU A 26 13.98 2.41 5.85
CA LEU A 26 12.56 2.06 5.72
C LEU A 26 11.74 2.57 6.92
N HIS A 27 12.29 2.47 8.13
CA HIS A 27 11.65 2.99 9.33
C HIS A 27 11.49 4.51 9.28
N LYS A 28 12.55 5.24 8.95
CA LYS A 28 12.50 6.70 8.75
C LYS A 28 11.50 7.10 7.67
N PHE A 29 11.48 6.36 6.56
CA PHE A 29 10.52 6.60 5.48
C PHE A 29 9.08 6.39 5.95
N ARG A 30 8.82 5.29 6.68
CA ARG A 30 7.51 5.00 7.25
C ARG A 30 7.06 6.12 8.18
N GLU A 31 7.86 6.49 9.17
CA GLU A 31 7.51 7.51 10.17
C GLU A 31 7.22 8.89 9.56
N ARG A 32 7.97 9.28 8.52
CA ARG A 32 7.75 10.55 7.83
C ARG A 32 6.51 10.55 6.94
N HIS A 33 6.29 9.48 6.18
CA HIS A 33 5.29 9.47 5.11
C HIS A 33 3.96 8.82 5.48
N TYR A 34 3.94 7.89 6.43
CA TYR A 34 2.73 7.17 6.86
C TYR A 34 2.05 7.93 8.00
N SER A 35 1.57 9.13 7.65
CA SER A 35 0.91 10.06 8.56
C SER A 35 -0.58 10.13 8.20
N ALA A 36 -1.48 10.14 9.20
CA ALA A 36 -2.93 10.09 8.95
C ALA A 36 -3.43 11.18 7.97
N HIS A 37 -2.92 12.41 8.07
CA HIS A 37 -3.26 13.51 7.16
C HIS A 37 -2.92 13.27 5.67
N ARG A 38 -2.15 12.24 5.34
CA ARG A 38 -1.78 11.83 3.97
C ARG A 38 -2.40 10.51 3.54
N MET A 39 -3.23 9.91 4.38
CA MET A 39 -3.88 8.64 4.07
C MET A 39 -5.30 8.88 3.59
N MET A 40 -5.74 8.10 2.60
CA MET A 40 -7.13 8.03 2.16
C MET A 40 -7.61 6.59 2.28
N LEU A 41 -8.73 6.40 2.98
CA LEU A 41 -9.33 5.10 3.22
C LEU A 41 -10.63 4.99 2.43
N ALA A 42 -10.74 3.96 1.60
CA ALA A 42 -11.98 3.63 0.89
C ALA A 42 -12.41 2.20 1.25
N ILE A 43 -13.65 2.07 1.74
CA ILE A 43 -14.23 0.81 2.18
C ILE A 43 -15.56 0.59 1.47
N GLN A 44 -15.80 -0.64 1.01
CA GLN A 44 -17.06 -1.04 0.41
C GLN A 44 -17.52 -2.36 1.02
N ALA A 45 -18.60 -2.32 1.80
CA ALA A 45 -19.23 -3.53 2.33
C ALA A 45 -20.76 -3.43 2.27
N ARG A 46 -21.45 -4.54 2.55
CA ARG A 46 -22.91 -4.60 2.71
C ARG A 46 -23.31 -4.38 4.16
N LEU A 47 -22.76 -3.36 4.79
CA LEU A 47 -23.04 -2.96 6.16
C LEU A 47 -23.65 -1.56 6.15
N LEU A 48 -24.38 -1.21 7.20
CA LEU A 48 -24.87 0.15 7.40
C LEU A 48 -23.69 1.11 7.58
N LEU A 49 -23.89 2.38 7.19
CA LEU A 49 -22.86 3.40 7.23
C LEU A 49 -22.32 3.60 8.65
N ASP A 50 -23.18 3.65 9.66
CA ASP A 50 -22.81 3.81 11.07
C ASP A 50 -21.90 2.67 11.55
N THR A 51 -22.20 1.44 11.10
CA THR A 51 -21.37 0.27 11.42
C THR A 51 -20.00 0.38 10.76
N LEU A 52 -19.94 0.85 9.50
CA LEU A 52 -18.68 1.07 8.80
C LEU A 52 -17.86 2.16 9.46
N GLU A 53 -18.47 3.27 9.84
CA GLU A 53 -17.81 4.36 10.56
C GLU A 53 -17.24 3.89 11.89
N MET A 54 -18.01 3.16 12.69
CA MET A 54 -17.54 2.59 13.96
C MET A 54 -16.28 1.73 13.75
N TYR A 55 -16.26 0.86 12.73
CA TYR A 55 -15.08 0.05 12.43
C TYR A 55 -13.89 0.89 11.97
N VAL A 56 -14.12 1.91 11.13
CA VAL A 56 -13.08 2.82 10.68
C VAL A 56 -12.45 3.55 11.86
N VAL A 57 -13.26 4.14 12.74
CA VAL A 57 -12.79 4.87 13.91
C VAL A 57 -12.03 3.93 14.86
N THR A 58 -12.56 2.75 15.11
CA THR A 58 -11.93 1.75 16.01
C THR A 58 -10.57 1.30 15.49
N CYS A 59 -10.44 1.03 14.18
CA CYS A 59 -9.21 0.48 13.61
C CYS A 59 -8.18 1.56 13.25
N PHE A 60 -8.62 2.71 12.74
CA PHE A 60 -7.74 3.73 12.15
C PHE A 60 -7.66 5.03 12.97
N GLY A 61 -8.52 5.21 13.99
CA GLY A 61 -8.54 6.42 14.81
C GLY A 61 -7.27 6.67 15.64
N ARG A 62 -6.43 5.64 15.82
CA ARG A 62 -5.15 5.74 16.54
C ARG A 62 -3.96 6.13 15.65
N ILE A 63 -4.17 6.30 14.34
CA ILE A 63 -3.09 6.71 13.43
C ILE A 63 -2.81 8.19 13.67
N LEU A 64 -1.57 8.49 14.06
CA LEU A 64 -1.14 9.86 14.34
C LEU A 64 -0.87 10.65 13.06
N SER A 65 -1.06 11.97 13.15
CA SER A 65 -0.63 12.92 12.12
C SER A 65 0.62 13.67 12.58
N ASN A 66 1.71 13.49 11.86
CA ASN A 66 2.97 14.24 12.06
C ASN A 66 2.97 15.65 11.42
N TRP A 67 1.94 15.99 10.62
CA TRP A 67 1.76 17.30 9.95
C TRP A 67 2.97 17.84 9.19
N LEU A 68 3.89 16.98 8.78
CA LEU A 68 5.05 17.40 8.03
C LEU A 68 4.64 17.87 6.63
N PRO A 69 5.33 18.87 6.05
CA PRO A 69 5.11 19.25 4.66
C PRO A 69 5.63 18.17 3.70
N SER A 70 5.09 18.17 2.48
CA SER A 70 5.54 17.30 1.40
C SER A 70 7.02 17.51 1.12
N LEU A 71 7.76 16.44 0.83
CA LEU A 71 9.18 16.58 0.54
C LEU A 71 9.36 17.24 -0.84
N ASN A 72 10.31 18.18 -0.92
CA ASN A 72 10.64 18.79 -2.19
C ASN A 72 11.50 17.80 -3.01
N PHE A 73 10.91 17.25 -4.06
CA PHE A 73 11.58 16.37 -5.02
C PHE A 73 12.04 17.11 -6.28
N SER A 74 12.04 18.44 -6.30
CA SER A 74 12.38 19.23 -7.50
C SER A 74 13.80 18.95 -7.99
N LYS A 75 14.74 18.59 -7.10
CA LYS A 75 16.10 18.19 -7.48
C LYS A 75 16.17 16.97 -8.42
N PHE A 76 15.11 16.16 -8.47
CA PHE A 76 15.00 15.00 -9.35
C PHE A 76 14.24 15.30 -10.65
N LYS A 77 13.64 16.50 -10.78
CA LYS A 77 13.00 16.96 -12.02
C LYS A 77 14.10 17.36 -13.02
N GLY A 78 14.62 16.39 -13.75
CA GLY A 78 15.62 16.63 -14.80
C GLY A 78 16.60 15.47 -15.02
N GLY A 79 16.73 14.57 -14.05
CA GLY A 79 17.46 13.32 -14.23
C GLY A 79 16.57 12.21 -14.77
N ILE A 80 17.16 11.23 -15.46
CA ILE A 80 16.48 9.98 -15.82
C ILE A 80 16.40 9.13 -14.54
N SER A 81 15.45 9.42 -13.63
CA SER A 81 15.30 8.67 -12.37
C SER A 81 14.78 7.25 -12.57
N PHE A 82 14.08 7.02 -13.68
CA PHE A 82 13.57 5.71 -14.09
C PHE A 82 13.63 5.65 -15.62
N ASP A 83 13.71 4.44 -16.19
CA ASP A 83 13.39 4.23 -17.59
C ASP A 83 11.90 4.55 -17.79
N ILE A 84 11.62 5.77 -18.26
CA ILE A 84 10.26 6.31 -18.44
C ILE A 84 9.47 5.43 -19.42
N VAL A 85 10.15 4.86 -20.42
CA VAL A 85 9.51 4.01 -21.43
C VAL A 85 9.06 2.70 -20.80
N ALA A 86 9.92 2.08 -19.98
CA ALA A 86 9.55 0.88 -19.23
C ALA A 86 8.49 1.16 -18.14
N PHE A 87 8.64 2.26 -17.39
CA PHE A 87 7.74 2.61 -16.28
C PHE A 87 6.31 2.93 -16.74
N LYS A 88 6.16 3.55 -17.91
CA LYS A 88 4.84 3.87 -18.49
C LYS A 88 4.17 2.70 -19.21
N LYS A 89 4.82 1.53 -19.31
CA LYS A 89 4.18 0.35 -19.91
C LYS A 89 3.01 -0.11 -19.04
N MET A 90 1.82 -0.13 -19.61
CA MET A 90 0.66 -0.76 -18.99
C MET A 90 0.72 -2.27 -19.20
N TYR A 91 0.91 -3.02 -18.12
CA TYR A 91 0.82 -4.48 -18.14
C TYR A 91 -0.65 -4.90 -17.98
N LYS A 92 -1.19 -5.56 -19.00
CA LYS A 92 -2.52 -6.19 -18.94
C LYS A 92 -2.36 -7.60 -18.39
N VAL A 93 -2.76 -7.82 -17.14
CA VAL A 93 -2.85 -9.16 -16.57
C VAL A 93 -4.05 -9.87 -17.21
N LYS A 94 -3.80 -10.94 -17.98
CA LYS A 94 -4.89 -11.82 -18.45
C LYS A 94 -5.43 -12.60 -17.26
N SER A 95 -6.75 -12.67 -17.12
CA SER A 95 -7.37 -13.56 -16.13
C SER A 95 -7.04 -15.00 -16.48
N ILE A 96 -6.46 -15.73 -15.51
CA ILE A 96 -6.27 -17.18 -15.63
C ILE A 96 -7.64 -17.81 -15.41
N SER A 97 -8.29 -18.27 -16.48
CA SER A 97 -9.60 -18.94 -16.42
C SER A 97 -9.57 -20.30 -15.70
N ALA A 98 -8.39 -20.76 -15.27
CA ALA A 98 -8.16 -22.05 -14.63
C ALA A 98 -7.93 -22.02 -13.10
N ILE A 99 -8.30 -20.93 -12.39
CA ILE A 99 -8.36 -20.92 -10.90
C ILE A 99 -9.82 -20.76 -10.41
N SER A 100 -10.79 -21.13 -11.25
CA SER A 100 -12.21 -20.98 -10.92
C SER A 100 -12.73 -21.95 -9.87
N GLN A 101 -11.99 -23.03 -9.55
CA GLN A 101 -12.43 -24.03 -8.57
C GLN A 101 -11.96 -23.75 -7.13
N VAL A 102 -10.77 -23.15 -6.94
CA VAL A 102 -10.24 -22.84 -5.59
C VAL A 102 -10.80 -21.52 -5.03
N CYS A 103 -11.15 -20.55 -5.88
CA CYS A 103 -11.54 -19.22 -5.40
C CYS A 103 -13.03 -19.05 -4.99
N ASN A 104 -13.91 -20.04 -5.18
CA ASN A 104 -15.32 -19.85 -4.84
C ASN A 104 -15.60 -19.93 -3.33
N LEU A 105 -14.66 -20.46 -2.52
CA LEU A 105 -14.77 -20.48 -1.07
C LEU A 105 -14.33 -19.14 -0.41
N GLY A 106 -13.42 -18.38 -1.04
CA GLY A 106 -12.91 -17.10 -0.52
C GLY A 106 -13.63 -15.83 -1.01
N LYS A 107 -14.45 -15.92 -2.06
CA LYS A 107 -15.12 -14.76 -2.70
C LYS A 107 -16.26 -14.13 -1.89
N ARG A 108 -16.68 -14.73 -0.77
CA ARG A 108 -17.78 -14.18 0.05
C ARG A 108 -17.33 -13.16 1.09
N ILE A 109 -16.06 -13.17 1.52
CA ILE A 109 -15.58 -12.35 2.64
C ILE A 109 -14.70 -11.17 2.18
N LEU A 110 -13.97 -11.31 1.06
CA LEU A 110 -13.07 -10.27 0.55
C LEU A 110 -13.76 -9.27 -0.40
N LYS A 111 -14.88 -8.68 0.02
CA LYS A 111 -15.35 -7.45 -0.62
C LYS A 111 -14.49 -6.27 -0.13
N LYS A 112 -13.35 -6.12 -0.81
CA LYS A 112 -12.73 -4.86 -1.21
C LYS A 112 -12.55 -3.80 -0.11
N LEU A 113 -11.64 -4.08 0.82
CA LEU A 113 -10.90 -3.03 1.52
C LEU A 113 -9.78 -2.56 0.57
N ARG A 114 -9.88 -1.34 0.02
CA ARG A 114 -8.81 -0.77 -0.82
C ARG A 114 -8.35 0.50 -0.15
N ILE A 115 -7.26 0.40 0.62
CA ILE A 115 -6.53 1.58 1.09
C ILE A 115 -5.83 2.17 -0.13
N LEU A 116 -6.39 3.24 -0.69
CA LEU A 116 -5.75 4.00 -1.76
C LEU A 116 -4.74 4.93 -1.10
N LYS A 117 -3.47 4.56 -1.20
CA LYS A 117 -2.37 5.48 -0.91
C LYS A 117 -2.26 6.45 -2.09
N CYS A 118 -2.92 7.61 -1.99
CA CYS A 118 -2.57 8.77 -2.83
C CYS A 118 -1.30 9.40 -2.25
N ILE A 119 -0.17 9.17 -2.92
CA ILE A 119 0.98 10.11 -2.91
C ILE A 119 0.89 10.91 -4.20
#